data_AF-A0AB34JRW2-F1
#
_entry.id   AF-A0AB34JRW2-F1
#
_cell.length_a   1.000
_cell.length_b   1.000
_cell.length_c   1.000
_cell.angle_alpha   90.00
_cell.angle_beta   90.00
_cell.angle_gamma   90.00
#
_symmetry.space_group_name_H-M   'P 1'
#
loop_
_entity.id
_entity.type
_entity.pdbx_description
1 polymer ?
#
loop_
_entity_poly.entity_id
_entity_poly.type
_entity_poly.pdbx_seq_one_letter_code
_entity_poly.pdbx_strand_id
1 'polypeptide(L)'
;MRLSLFTACITASSATLLCGVQGARRLLRRPSVAMCSDGERLPLPPFLTPLWKEDAELVVSMTATRAALADRERVIAVVYDIGGPINQLLSLSIQKPLPLSAHVSIRLYGKEIGYDGEVEVRPVEVMEEMMSGSPRVFLDLGPPKLSEAQLDALVQRLTTEWTIATYNIFERNCNHFGAELAALVASTPPPPALFKPVCELTENLLDALPPWRQQLGRAFMQSFTVFAIVAWSWATKGKKDRLENSVERSVT
;
A
#
# COMPACT_ATOMS: atom_id res chain seq x y z
N MET A 1 -19.55 -19.10 -22.31
CA MET A 1 -20.20 -17.78 -22.17
C MET A 1 -19.20 -16.86 -21.47
N ARG A 2 -18.95 -15.68 -22.04
CA ARG A 2 -17.72 -14.87 -21.90
C ARG A 2 -17.51 -14.29 -20.49
N LEU A 3 -16.33 -14.52 -19.92
CA LEU A 3 -15.81 -13.94 -18.67
C LEU A 3 -14.81 -12.79 -18.97
N SER A 4 -15.14 -11.88 -19.89
CA SER A 4 -14.19 -10.85 -20.39
C SER A 4 -14.44 -9.42 -19.89
N LEU A 5 -15.36 -9.22 -18.94
CA LEU A 5 -15.72 -7.88 -18.44
C LEU A 5 -15.02 -7.49 -17.13
N PHE A 6 -14.53 -8.45 -16.33
CA PHE A 6 -13.89 -8.15 -15.05
C PHE A 6 -12.37 -7.92 -15.14
N THR A 7 -11.68 -8.54 -16.11
CA THR A 7 -10.24 -8.29 -16.36
C THR A 7 -9.98 -6.89 -16.93
N ALA A 8 -10.98 -6.26 -17.55
CA ALA A 8 -10.85 -4.94 -18.16
C ALA A 8 -10.79 -3.80 -17.12
N CYS A 9 -11.47 -3.93 -15.96
CA CYS A 9 -11.48 -2.85 -14.96
C CYS A 9 -10.15 -2.71 -14.19
N ILE A 10 -9.31 -3.75 -14.15
CA ILE A 10 -8.00 -3.70 -13.47
C ILE A 10 -6.86 -3.32 -14.45
N THR A 11 -7.07 -3.47 -15.75
CA THR A 11 -6.04 -3.15 -16.78
C THR A 11 -6.26 -1.82 -17.50
N ALA A 12 -7.42 -1.17 -17.33
CA ALA A 12 -7.79 0.04 -18.08
C ALA A 12 -7.27 1.39 -17.54
N SER A 13 -6.36 1.41 -16.56
CA SER A 13 -5.71 2.66 -16.13
C SER A 13 -4.47 3.06 -16.93
N SER A 14 -4.09 2.30 -17.97
CA SER A 14 -2.85 2.55 -18.74
C SER A 14 -3.03 2.76 -20.24
N ALA A 15 -4.25 2.95 -20.76
CA ALA A 15 -4.48 3.21 -22.18
C ALA A 15 -5.03 4.62 -22.42
N THR A 16 -4.08 5.52 -22.69
CA THR A 16 -4.24 6.81 -23.36
C THR A 16 -5.37 6.82 -24.39
N LEU A 17 -6.39 7.65 -24.16
CA LEU A 17 -7.27 8.17 -25.20
C LEU A 17 -6.40 8.93 -26.21
N LEU A 18 -6.22 8.38 -27.41
CA LEU A 18 -5.64 9.09 -28.53
C LEU A 18 -6.68 9.34 -29.62
N CYS A 19 -6.93 10.62 -29.79
CA CYS A 19 -7.03 11.34 -31.05
C CYS A 19 -8.39 11.43 -31.74
N GLY A 20 -8.89 12.66 -31.74
CA GLY A 20 -9.65 13.20 -32.86
C GLY A 20 -9.82 14.71 -32.76
N VAL A 21 -8.75 15.51 -32.88
CA VAL A 21 -8.77 16.84 -33.53
C VAL A 21 -7.35 17.19 -34.02
N GLN A 22 -7.25 17.43 -35.32
CA GLN A 22 -6.06 17.94 -36.01
C GLN A 22 -5.75 19.39 -35.61
N GLY A 23 -4.46 19.71 -35.50
CA GLY A 23 -3.94 21.05 -35.79
C GLY A 23 -3.59 21.92 -34.60
N ALA A 24 -2.33 21.86 -34.15
CA ALA A 24 -1.50 23.03 -33.80
C ALA A 24 -0.12 22.55 -33.34
N ARG A 25 0.90 22.69 -34.20
CA ARG A 25 2.30 22.64 -33.79
C ARG A 25 2.59 23.87 -32.93
N ARG A 26 2.58 23.71 -31.60
CA ARG A 26 3.22 24.64 -30.67
C ARG A 26 4.27 23.88 -29.87
N LEU A 27 5.51 24.31 -30.01
CA LEU A 27 6.68 23.88 -29.26
C LEU A 27 6.39 23.95 -27.75
N LEU A 28 6.05 22.81 -27.14
CA LEU A 28 6.06 22.66 -25.70
C LEU A 28 7.49 22.32 -25.28
N ARG A 29 8.21 23.34 -24.82
CA ARG A 29 9.40 23.16 -23.98
C ARG A 29 9.01 22.23 -22.84
N ARG A 30 9.76 21.14 -22.66
CA ARG A 30 9.67 20.29 -21.46
C ARG A 30 9.80 21.19 -20.23
N PRO A 31 8.91 21.11 -19.23
CA PRO A 31 9.16 21.75 -17.96
C PRO A 31 10.45 21.16 -17.40
N SER A 32 11.40 22.05 -17.09
CA SER A 32 12.58 21.69 -16.30
C SER A 32 12.08 21.08 -15.01
N VAL A 33 12.43 19.81 -14.77
CA VAL A 33 12.32 19.19 -13.46
C VAL A 33 13.21 20.04 -12.57
N ALA A 34 12.61 20.89 -11.74
CA ALA A 34 13.33 21.56 -10.68
C ALA A 34 14.00 20.48 -9.84
N MET A 35 15.33 20.56 -9.69
CA MET A 35 16.07 19.69 -8.80
C MET A 35 15.62 19.97 -7.38
N CYS A 36 14.61 19.24 -6.90
CA CYS A 36 14.29 19.17 -5.48
C CYS A 36 15.53 18.65 -4.75
N SER A 37 16.00 19.38 -3.74
CA SER A 37 17.16 19.00 -2.93
C SER A 37 16.88 17.69 -2.17
N ASP A 38 17.88 16.85 -1.96
CA ASP A 38 17.75 15.53 -1.32
C ASP A 38 17.13 15.55 0.09
N GLY A 39 17.18 16.70 0.77
CA GLY A 39 16.58 16.94 2.09
C GLY A 39 15.10 17.38 2.08
N GLU A 40 14.50 17.57 0.91
CA GLU A 40 13.08 17.95 0.81
C GLU A 40 12.19 16.75 1.16
N ARG A 41 11.25 16.94 2.09
CA ARG A 41 10.25 15.94 2.44
C ARG A 41 9.23 15.81 1.32
N LEU A 42 8.75 14.59 1.08
CA LEU A 42 7.65 14.38 0.16
C LEU A 42 6.37 15.04 0.71
N PRO A 43 5.54 15.66 -0.13
CA PRO A 43 4.26 16.20 0.33
C PRO A 43 3.31 15.08 0.71
N LEU A 44 2.48 15.29 1.74
CA LEU A 44 1.37 14.39 2.04
C LEU A 44 0.36 14.42 0.89
N PRO A 45 0.00 13.27 0.31
CA PRO A 45 -1.05 13.24 -0.68
C PRO A 45 -2.40 13.76 -0.11
N PRO A 46 -3.17 14.56 -0.87
CA PRO A 46 -4.44 15.11 -0.40
C PRO A 46 -5.47 14.07 0.06
N PHE A 47 -5.39 12.84 -0.47
CA PHE A 47 -6.30 11.75 -0.09
C PHE A 47 -6.09 11.23 1.34
N LEU A 48 -4.91 11.47 1.92
CA LEU A 48 -4.55 11.02 3.27
C LEU A 48 -4.75 12.09 4.34
N THR A 49 -4.82 13.36 3.94
CA THR A 49 -5.05 14.48 4.85
C THR A 49 -6.29 14.31 5.74
N PRO A 50 -7.41 13.72 5.28
CA PRO A 50 -8.57 13.50 6.14
C PRO A 50 -8.36 12.48 7.26
N LEU A 51 -7.46 11.51 7.07
CA LEU A 51 -7.22 10.43 8.03
C LEU A 51 -6.36 10.90 9.20
N TRP A 52 -5.39 11.77 8.93
CA TRP A 52 -4.45 12.26 9.94
C TRP A 52 -4.69 13.72 10.35
N LYS A 53 -5.93 14.20 10.31
CA LYS A 53 -6.23 15.61 10.60
C LYS A 53 -5.69 16.08 11.96
N GLU A 54 -5.83 15.25 12.99
CA GLU A 54 -5.42 15.57 14.36
C GLU A 54 -3.90 15.47 14.55
N ASP A 55 -3.22 14.63 13.76
CA ASP A 55 -1.79 14.34 13.87
C ASP A 55 -0.99 14.82 12.65
N ALA A 56 -1.54 15.75 11.86
CA ALA A 56 -0.99 16.12 10.56
C ALA A 56 0.46 16.60 10.65
N GLU A 57 0.79 17.39 11.66
CA GLU A 57 2.16 17.87 11.89
C GLU A 57 3.13 16.73 12.16
N LEU A 58 2.71 15.73 12.95
CA LEU A 58 3.50 14.55 13.24
C LEU A 58 3.74 13.73 11.96
N VAL A 59 2.71 13.47 11.17
CA VAL A 59 2.85 12.71 9.92
C VAL A 59 3.71 13.47 8.91
N VAL A 60 3.54 14.79 8.76
CA VAL A 60 4.43 15.64 7.95
C VAL A 60 5.86 15.56 8.47
N SER A 61 6.05 15.51 9.79
CA SER A 61 7.38 15.40 10.40
C SER A 61 8.08 14.08 10.08
N MET A 62 7.30 13.02 9.90
CA MET A 62 7.78 11.68 9.61
C MET A 62 7.74 11.33 8.13
N THR A 63 7.27 12.23 7.26
CA THR A 63 7.26 11.95 5.83
C THR A 63 8.69 11.83 5.32
N ALA A 64 8.98 10.73 4.62
CA ALA A 64 10.33 10.40 4.19
C ALA A 64 10.89 11.48 3.25
N THR A 65 12.18 11.75 3.41
CA THR A 65 12.96 12.52 2.43
C THR A 65 13.42 11.58 1.31
N ARG A 66 13.87 12.14 0.18
CA ARG A 66 14.47 11.35 -0.89
C ARG A 66 15.72 10.59 -0.41
N ALA A 67 16.53 11.22 0.43
CA ALA A 67 17.69 10.58 1.04
C ALA A 67 17.30 9.36 1.90
N ALA A 68 16.27 9.50 2.75
CA ALA A 68 15.80 8.39 3.58
C ALA A 68 15.23 7.23 2.74
N LEU A 69 14.58 7.53 1.60
CA LEU A 69 14.09 6.50 0.68
C LEU A 69 15.21 5.75 -0.05
N ALA A 70 16.33 6.41 -0.32
CA ALA A 70 17.49 5.79 -0.96
C ALA A 70 18.34 4.97 0.03
N ASP A 71 18.17 5.20 1.33
CA ASP A 71 18.91 4.52 2.38
C ASP A 71 18.26 3.16 2.72
N ARG A 72 18.94 2.08 2.32
CA ARG A 72 18.48 0.71 2.58
C ARG A 72 18.47 0.36 4.07
N GLU A 73 19.20 1.09 4.90
CA GLU A 73 19.23 0.90 6.35
C GLU A 73 18.22 1.79 7.08
N ARG A 74 17.22 2.33 6.37
CA ARG A 74 16.06 3.00 6.97
C ARG A 74 14.84 2.11 6.98
N VAL A 75 14.08 2.20 8.07
CA VAL A 75 12.75 1.62 8.16
C VAL A 75 11.75 2.61 7.57
N ILE A 76 11.17 2.27 6.42
CA ILE A 76 10.16 3.10 5.77
C ILE A 76 8.81 2.37 5.81
N ALA A 77 7.79 2.97 6.39
CA ALA A 77 6.41 2.51 6.18
C ALA A 77 5.85 3.13 4.90
N VAL A 78 5.25 2.29 4.06
CA VAL A 78 4.57 2.73 2.83
C VAL A 78 3.08 2.50 3.00
N VAL A 79 2.29 3.55 2.80
CA VAL A 79 0.82 3.45 2.83
C VAL A 79 0.31 3.74 1.42
N TYR A 80 -0.31 2.74 0.81
CA TYR A 80 -0.90 2.80 -0.53
C TYR A 80 -2.42 3.02 -0.45
N ASP A 81 -2.97 3.74 -1.43
CA ASP A 81 -4.37 3.59 -1.82
C ASP A 81 -4.49 2.53 -2.91
N ILE A 82 -5.07 1.38 -2.54
CA ILE A 82 -5.32 0.28 -3.46
C ILE A 82 -6.77 0.21 -3.94
N GLY A 83 -7.62 1.13 -3.48
CA GLY A 83 -9.05 1.08 -3.78
C GLY A 83 -9.43 1.77 -5.09
N GLY A 84 -8.77 2.89 -5.40
CA GLY A 84 -9.06 3.65 -6.62
C GLY A 84 -10.56 3.95 -6.78
N PRO A 85 -11.16 3.75 -7.97
CA PRO A 85 -12.59 4.00 -8.19
C PRO A 85 -13.53 3.15 -7.32
N ILE A 86 -13.09 1.99 -6.82
CA ILE A 86 -13.95 1.08 -6.04
C ILE A 86 -14.33 1.69 -4.68
N ASN A 87 -13.47 2.57 -4.14
CA ASN A 87 -13.73 3.26 -2.88
C ASN A 87 -15.04 4.06 -2.93
N GLN A 88 -15.36 4.66 -4.08
CA GLN A 88 -16.61 5.41 -4.25
C GLN A 88 -17.83 4.49 -4.24
N LEU A 89 -17.74 3.35 -4.93
CA LEU A 89 -18.82 2.36 -4.97
C LEU A 89 -19.06 1.75 -3.58
N LEU A 90 -17.99 1.41 -2.87
CA LEU A 90 -18.05 0.92 -1.51
C LEU A 90 -18.63 1.99 -0.58
N SER A 91 -18.21 3.25 -0.71
CA SER A 91 -18.74 4.35 0.10
C SER A 91 -20.27 4.48 -0.01
N LEU A 92 -20.81 4.32 -1.22
CA LEU A 92 -22.25 4.35 -1.47
C LEU A 92 -22.97 3.15 -0.86
N SER A 93 -22.38 1.95 -0.90
CA SER A 93 -23.02 0.73 -0.39
C SER A 93 -23.12 0.72 1.14
N ILE A 94 -22.12 1.25 1.84
CA ILE A 94 -22.09 1.36 3.30
C ILE A 94 -22.62 2.70 3.83
N GLN A 95 -22.98 3.64 2.94
CA GLN A 95 -23.42 5.00 3.28
C GLN A 95 -22.44 5.74 4.21
N LYS A 96 -21.15 5.48 4.04
CA LYS A 96 -20.05 6.08 4.80
C LYS A 96 -18.93 6.45 3.83
N PRO A 97 -18.33 7.63 3.94
CA PRO A 97 -17.15 7.95 3.15
C PRO A 97 -16.04 6.93 3.42
N LEU A 98 -15.60 6.24 2.36
CA LEU A 98 -14.40 5.42 2.33
C LEU A 98 -13.36 6.17 1.49
N PRO A 99 -12.58 7.08 2.06
CA PRO A 99 -11.64 7.90 1.31
C PRO A 99 -10.44 7.11 0.76
N LEU A 100 -10.20 5.91 1.29
CA LEU A 100 -9.00 5.13 1.06
C LEU A 100 -9.31 3.64 1.28
N SER A 101 -8.73 2.76 0.45
CA SER A 101 -8.50 1.37 0.85
C SER A 101 -7.01 1.25 1.11
N ALA A 102 -6.64 1.31 2.39
CA ALA A 102 -5.26 1.41 2.78
C ALA A 102 -4.60 0.03 2.72
N HIS A 103 -3.41 -0.03 2.13
CA HIS A 103 -2.50 -1.16 2.28
C HIS A 103 -1.17 -0.65 2.80
N VAL A 104 -0.68 -1.26 3.88
CA VAL A 104 0.56 -0.89 4.55
C VAL A 104 1.62 -1.95 4.33
N SER A 105 2.81 -1.53 3.92
CA SER A 105 4.01 -2.36 3.83
C SER A 105 5.20 -1.68 4.51
N ILE A 106 6.22 -2.45 4.87
CA ILE A 106 7.46 -1.96 5.49
C ILE A 106 8.64 -2.23 4.55
N ARG A 107 9.40 -1.19 4.21
CA ARG A 107 10.67 -1.30 3.51
C ARG A 107 11.83 -1.27 4.48
N LEU A 108 12.73 -2.23 4.34
CA LEU A 108 13.99 -2.31 5.09
C LEU A 108 14.96 -3.24 4.34
N TYR A 109 16.24 -2.88 4.31
CA TYR A 109 17.33 -3.63 3.64
C TYR A 109 17.09 -3.88 2.14
N GLY A 110 16.37 -2.98 1.47
CA GLY A 110 15.99 -3.13 0.05
C GLY A 110 14.89 -4.16 -0.20
N LYS A 111 14.24 -4.66 0.85
CA LYS A 111 13.05 -5.52 0.79
C LYS A 111 11.83 -4.70 1.17
N GLU A 112 10.72 -4.92 0.50
CA GLU A 112 9.40 -4.47 0.91
C GLU A 112 8.62 -5.69 1.41
N ILE A 113 8.10 -5.59 2.64
CA ILE A 113 7.45 -6.67 3.37
C ILE A 113 6.01 -6.25 3.63
N GLY A 114 5.06 -7.03 3.13
CA GLY A 114 3.63 -6.78 3.25
C GLY A 114 2.86 -8.06 3.61
N TYR A 115 1.55 -7.92 3.81
CA TYR A 115 0.67 -9.04 4.12
C TYR A 115 -0.63 -8.96 3.33
N ASP A 116 -0.74 -9.80 2.30
CA ASP A 116 -1.92 -9.93 1.45
C ASP A 116 -2.39 -11.38 1.47
N GLY A 117 -2.77 -11.86 2.66
CA GLY A 117 -3.12 -13.26 2.89
C GLY A 117 -1.92 -14.18 3.11
N GLU A 118 -0.73 -13.81 2.66
CA GLU A 118 0.53 -14.38 3.09
C GLU A 118 1.55 -13.27 3.29
N VAL A 119 2.57 -13.50 4.12
CA VAL A 119 3.69 -12.57 4.24
C VAL A 119 4.43 -12.57 2.92
N GLU A 120 4.36 -11.45 2.21
CA GLU A 120 5.06 -11.25 0.95
C GLU A 120 6.31 -10.42 1.20
N VAL A 121 7.44 -10.91 0.67
CA VAL A 121 8.73 -10.24 0.71
C VAL A 121 9.20 -10.09 -0.72
N ARG A 122 9.46 -8.87 -1.16
CA ARG A 122 9.94 -8.58 -2.51
C ARG A 122 11.04 -7.53 -2.49
N PRO A 123 11.92 -7.49 -3.50
CA PRO A 123 12.78 -6.34 -3.71
C PRO A 123 11.93 -5.06 -3.87
N VAL A 124 12.41 -3.95 -3.31
CA VAL A 124 11.72 -2.64 -3.38
C VAL A 124 11.43 -2.25 -4.83
N GLU A 125 12.35 -2.51 -5.75
CA GLU A 125 12.24 -2.20 -7.17
C GLU A 125 11.07 -2.95 -7.84
N VAL A 126 10.87 -4.21 -7.45
CA VAL A 126 9.74 -5.02 -7.94
C VAL A 126 8.43 -4.40 -7.47
N MET A 127 8.33 -4.00 -6.20
CA MET A 127 7.13 -3.39 -5.65
C MET A 127 6.86 -2.01 -6.24
N GLU A 128 7.90 -1.21 -6.51
CA GLU A 128 7.74 0.09 -7.15
C GLU A 128 7.14 0.00 -8.55
N GLU A 129 7.59 -0.98 -9.35
CA GLU A 129 7.07 -1.24 -10.69
C GLU A 129 5.67 -1.87 -10.63
N MET A 130 5.44 -2.80 -9.70
CA MET A 130 4.13 -3.45 -9.49
C MET A 130 3.05 -2.45 -9.08
N MET A 131 3.38 -1.53 -8.18
CA MET A 131 2.49 -0.51 -7.63
C MET A 131 2.67 0.85 -8.33
N SER A 132 3.21 0.84 -9.55
CA SER A 132 3.38 2.05 -10.35
C SER A 132 2.03 2.69 -10.64
N GLY A 133 1.91 3.98 -10.34
CA GLY A 133 0.66 4.74 -10.49
C GLY A 133 -0.30 4.64 -9.29
N SER A 134 -0.05 3.77 -8.31
CA SER A 134 -0.83 3.76 -7.07
C SER A 134 -0.47 4.95 -6.19
N PRO A 135 -1.43 5.78 -5.77
CA PRO A 135 -1.19 6.85 -4.81
C PRO A 135 -0.62 6.27 -3.51
N ARG A 136 0.46 6.89 -2.98
CA ARG A 136 1.14 6.40 -1.77
C ARG A 136 1.87 7.49 -1.00
N VAL A 137 2.09 7.25 0.28
CA VAL A 137 2.97 8.05 1.15
C VAL A 137 4.05 7.16 1.74
N PHE A 138 5.21 7.77 2.01
CA PHE A 138 6.34 7.13 2.65
C PHE A 138 6.61 7.81 3.99
N LEU A 139 6.71 7.02 5.04
CA LEU A 139 6.95 7.49 6.40
C LEU A 139 8.30 6.92 6.87
N ASP A 140 9.26 7.78 7.17
CA ASP A 140 10.54 7.43 7.79
C ASP A 140 10.32 7.16 9.27
N LEU A 141 10.49 5.89 9.66
CA LEU A 141 10.35 5.42 11.03
C LEU A 141 11.71 5.38 11.76
N GLY A 142 12.78 5.85 11.11
CA GLY A 142 14.12 5.91 11.67
C GLY A 142 14.97 4.68 11.36
N PRO A 143 16.06 4.48 12.12
CA PRO A 143 16.93 3.33 11.97
C PRO A 143 16.26 2.03 12.46
N PRO A 144 16.72 0.87 11.97
CA PRO A 144 16.26 -0.43 12.44
C PRO A 144 16.90 -0.79 13.77
N LYS A 145 16.18 -1.60 14.57
CA LYS A 145 16.73 -2.23 15.78
C LYS A 145 17.25 -3.65 15.57
N LEU A 146 17.01 -4.21 14.39
CA LEU A 146 17.38 -5.58 14.00
C LEU A 146 18.35 -5.50 12.82
N SER A 147 19.34 -6.39 12.77
CA SER A 147 20.15 -6.60 11.58
C SER A 147 19.36 -7.29 10.46
N GLU A 148 19.89 -7.32 9.24
CA GLU A 148 19.21 -7.99 8.11
C GLU A 148 18.97 -9.48 8.39
N ALA A 149 19.95 -10.19 8.96
CA ALA A 149 19.77 -11.61 9.32
C ALA A 149 18.70 -11.81 10.40
N GLN A 150 18.58 -10.87 11.34
CA GLN A 150 17.53 -10.91 12.37
C GLN A 150 16.15 -10.59 11.78
N LEU A 151 16.08 -9.67 10.82
CA LEU A 151 14.87 -9.40 10.05
C LEU A 151 14.41 -10.64 9.29
N ASP A 152 15.32 -11.34 8.61
CA ASP A 152 14.98 -12.55 7.85
C ASP A 152 14.44 -13.65 8.77
N ALA A 153 15.04 -13.86 9.94
CA ALA A 153 14.52 -14.80 10.94
C ALA A 153 13.15 -14.37 11.49
N LEU A 154 12.94 -13.07 11.72
CA LEU A 154 11.66 -12.53 12.14
C LEU A 154 10.58 -12.79 11.08
N VAL A 155 10.87 -12.49 9.82
CA VAL A 155 9.95 -12.67 8.70
C VAL A 155 9.58 -14.14 8.53
N GLN A 156 10.55 -15.07 8.61
CA GLN A 156 10.26 -16.51 8.57
C GLN A 156 9.28 -16.94 9.66
N ARG A 157 9.42 -16.41 10.87
CA ARG A 157 8.46 -16.65 11.95
C ARG A 157 7.10 -16.04 11.63
N LEU A 158 7.04 -14.79 11.17
CA LEU A 158 5.78 -14.13 10.83
C LEU A 158 5.04 -14.87 9.71
N THR A 159 5.74 -15.46 8.73
CA THR A 159 5.11 -16.26 7.67
C THR A 159 4.31 -17.45 8.20
N THR A 160 4.64 -18.01 9.38
CA THR A 160 3.87 -19.10 9.97
C THR A 160 2.67 -18.61 10.79
N GLU A 161 2.72 -17.36 11.28
CA GLU A 161 1.68 -16.73 12.12
C GLU A 161 0.65 -15.93 11.30
N TRP A 162 1.09 -15.36 10.18
CA TRP A 162 0.33 -14.49 9.29
C TRP A 162 0.05 -15.21 7.98
N THR A 163 -0.99 -16.03 8.01
CA THR A 163 -1.40 -16.90 6.91
C THR A 163 -2.79 -16.51 6.43
N ILE A 164 -3.23 -17.10 5.32
CA ILE A 164 -4.55 -16.80 4.77
C ILE A 164 -5.66 -17.27 5.73
N ALA A 165 -5.37 -18.32 6.50
CA ALA A 165 -6.28 -18.86 7.51
C ALA A 165 -6.43 -17.92 8.71
N THR A 166 -5.42 -17.08 8.98
CA THR A 166 -5.47 -16.06 10.05
C THR A 166 -5.85 -14.67 9.54
N TYR A 167 -6.07 -14.50 8.24
CA TYR A 167 -6.46 -13.22 7.65
C TYR A 167 -7.87 -12.82 8.10
N ASN A 168 -8.03 -11.62 8.66
CA ASN A 168 -9.31 -11.02 8.98
C ASN A 168 -9.29 -9.54 8.56
N ILE A 169 -10.18 -9.14 7.65
CA ILE A 169 -10.21 -7.76 7.14
C ILE A 169 -10.44 -6.73 8.25
N PHE A 170 -11.13 -7.06 9.34
CA PHE A 170 -11.40 -6.13 10.43
C PHE A 170 -10.35 -6.17 11.54
N GLU A 171 -9.75 -7.33 11.80
CA GLU A 171 -8.97 -7.53 13.04
C GLU A 171 -7.52 -7.97 12.79
N ARG A 172 -7.20 -8.44 11.58
CA ARG A 172 -5.91 -9.04 11.24
C ARG A 172 -5.64 -8.98 9.74
N ASN A 173 -5.36 -7.78 9.23
CA ASN A 173 -5.14 -7.49 7.82
C ASN A 173 -3.74 -6.87 7.59
N CYS A 174 -3.46 -6.41 6.35
CA CYS A 174 -2.21 -5.73 5.98
C CYS A 174 -1.84 -4.54 6.90
N ASN A 175 -2.83 -3.76 7.34
CA ASN A 175 -2.62 -2.58 8.18
C ASN A 175 -2.15 -2.97 9.58
N HIS A 176 -2.78 -4.01 10.15
CA HIS A 176 -2.39 -4.56 11.45
C HIS A 176 -0.99 -5.18 11.38
N PHE A 177 -0.70 -5.93 10.31
CA PHE A 177 0.62 -6.50 10.07
C PHE A 177 1.68 -5.41 9.95
N GLY A 178 1.43 -4.38 9.15
CA GLY A 178 2.36 -3.27 8.97
C GLY A 178 2.65 -2.53 10.28
N ALA A 179 1.62 -2.30 11.11
CA ALA A 179 1.79 -1.69 12.43
C ALA A 179 2.62 -2.57 13.39
N GLU A 180 2.33 -3.87 13.43
CA GLU A 180 3.06 -4.83 14.26
C GLU A 180 4.52 -4.95 13.80
N LEU A 181 4.75 -5.13 12.50
CA LEU A 181 6.08 -5.23 11.93
C LEU A 181 6.89 -3.95 12.16
N ALA A 182 6.29 -2.77 11.96
CA ALA A 182 6.94 -1.49 12.22
C ALA A 182 7.40 -1.37 13.69
N ALA A 183 6.54 -1.72 14.65
CA ALA A 183 6.90 -1.75 16.07
C ALA A 183 8.02 -2.76 16.38
N LEU A 184 8.07 -3.88 15.65
CA LEU A 184 9.09 -4.91 15.79
C LEU A 184 10.43 -4.54 15.16
N VAL A 185 10.50 -3.69 14.12
CA VAL A 185 11.76 -3.42 13.41
C VAL A 185 12.34 -2.02 13.66
N ALA A 186 11.52 -1.01 13.97
CA ALA A 186 12.01 0.36 14.20
C ALA A 186 12.64 0.52 15.59
N SER A 187 13.74 1.29 15.69
CA SER A 187 14.39 1.58 16.98
C SER A 187 13.54 2.40 17.93
N THR A 188 12.60 3.19 17.42
CA THR A 188 11.60 3.89 18.21
C THR A 188 10.22 3.38 17.80
N PRO A 189 9.35 2.99 18.76
CA PRO A 189 7.99 2.61 18.45
C PRO A 189 7.31 3.72 17.64
N PRO A 190 6.73 3.40 16.48
CA PRO A 190 6.01 4.39 15.70
C PRO A 190 4.84 4.95 16.53
N PRO A 191 4.58 6.27 16.47
CA PRO A 191 3.45 6.85 17.18
C PRO A 191 2.14 6.19 16.77
N PRO A 192 1.22 5.87 17.71
CA PRO A 192 -0.07 5.26 17.39
C PRO A 192 -0.86 6.02 16.32
N ALA A 193 -0.75 7.35 16.33
CA ALA A 193 -1.27 8.27 15.34
C ALA A 193 -1.00 7.88 13.87
N LEU A 194 0.11 7.18 13.58
CA LEU A 194 0.44 6.77 12.22
C LEU A 194 -0.48 5.65 11.72
N PHE A 195 -0.66 4.61 12.53
CA PHE A 195 -1.34 3.38 12.11
C PHE A 195 -2.79 3.31 12.56
N LYS A 196 -3.14 3.90 13.71
CA LYS A 196 -4.48 3.84 14.28
C LYS A 196 -5.56 4.33 13.31
N PRO A 197 -5.44 5.50 12.63
CA PRO A 197 -6.46 5.94 11.69
C PRO A 197 -6.64 5.00 10.50
N VAL A 198 -5.56 4.31 10.09
CA VAL A 198 -5.56 3.36 8.98
C VAL A 198 -6.25 2.04 9.38
N CYS A 199 -6.03 1.57 10.61
CA CYS A 199 -6.74 0.41 11.14
C CYS A 199 -8.22 0.72 11.39
N GLU A 200 -8.53 1.84 12.05
CA GLU A 200 -9.90 2.28 12.37
C GLU A 200 -10.76 2.45 11.12
N LEU A 201 -10.18 2.88 9.99
CA LEU A 201 -10.89 2.99 8.72
C LEU A 201 -11.53 1.66 8.31
N THR A 202 -10.79 0.55 8.46
CA THR A 202 -11.27 -0.78 8.10
C THR A 202 -12.12 -1.39 9.22
N GLU A 203 -11.70 -1.28 10.48
CA GLU A 203 -12.42 -1.81 11.65
C GLU A 203 -13.86 -1.27 11.76
N ASN A 204 -14.01 0.02 11.46
CA ASN A 204 -15.26 0.77 11.59
C ASN A 204 -15.98 0.92 10.25
N LEU A 205 -15.59 0.17 9.21
CA LEU A 205 -16.12 0.33 7.85
C LEU A 205 -17.66 0.21 7.82
N LEU A 206 -18.23 -0.64 8.66
CA LEU A 206 -19.65 -0.98 8.64
C LEU A 206 -20.48 -0.22 9.68
N ASP A 207 -19.90 0.68 10.47
CA ASP A 207 -20.56 1.30 11.61
C ASP A 207 -21.78 2.15 11.25
N ALA A 208 -21.85 2.63 10.00
CA ALA A 208 -23.01 3.35 9.48
C ALA A 208 -24.24 2.45 9.24
N LEU A 209 -24.07 1.12 9.31
CA LEU A 209 -25.15 0.16 9.08
C LEU A 209 -25.81 -0.26 10.41
N PRO A 210 -27.11 -0.64 10.41
CA PRO A 210 -27.75 -1.27 11.56
C PRO A 210 -27.04 -2.57 12.00
N PRO A 211 -27.06 -2.96 13.30
CA PRO A 211 -26.27 -4.08 13.82
C PRO A 211 -26.44 -5.41 13.06
N TRP A 212 -27.67 -5.74 12.65
CA TRP A 212 -27.93 -6.96 11.88
C TRP A 212 -27.27 -6.94 10.49
N ARG A 213 -27.15 -5.76 9.86
CA ARG A 213 -26.43 -5.58 8.59
C ARG A 213 -24.93 -5.54 8.79
N GLN A 214 -24.45 -5.04 9.93
CA GLN A 214 -23.03 -5.10 10.26
C GLN A 214 -22.55 -6.54 10.35
N GLN A 215 -23.29 -7.42 11.03
CA GLN A 215 -22.92 -8.83 11.15
C GLN A 215 -22.87 -9.54 9.78
N LEU A 216 -23.91 -9.36 8.97
CA LEU A 216 -23.95 -9.89 7.60
C LEU A 216 -22.83 -9.29 6.73
N GLY A 217 -22.62 -7.99 6.83
CA GLY A 217 -21.59 -7.25 6.12
C GLY A 217 -20.19 -7.70 6.50
N ARG A 218 -19.92 -7.99 7.78
CA ARG A 218 -18.63 -8.49 8.25
C ARG A 218 -18.30 -9.84 7.61
N ALA A 219 -19.24 -10.77 7.63
CA ALA A 219 -19.07 -12.07 6.99
C ALA A 219 -18.85 -11.95 5.47
N PHE A 220 -19.68 -11.13 4.80
CA PHE A 220 -19.56 -10.90 3.36
C PHE A 220 -18.22 -10.26 2.99
N MET A 221 -17.84 -9.16 3.66
CA MET A 221 -16.60 -8.43 3.39
C MET A 221 -15.38 -9.31 3.64
N GLN A 222 -15.40 -10.13 4.69
CA GLN A 222 -14.35 -11.09 4.95
C GLN A 222 -14.19 -12.08 3.77
N SER A 223 -15.28 -12.73 3.35
CA SER A 223 -15.24 -13.69 2.25
C SER A 223 -14.84 -13.04 0.91
N PHE A 224 -15.39 -11.86 0.62
CA PHE A 224 -15.06 -11.11 -0.58
C PHE A 224 -13.60 -10.69 -0.61
N THR A 225 -13.06 -10.21 0.51
CA THR A 225 -11.66 -9.78 0.62
C THR A 225 -10.72 -10.95 0.43
N VAL A 226 -10.95 -12.08 1.10
CA VAL A 226 -10.15 -13.30 0.92
C VAL A 226 -10.19 -13.76 -0.53
N PHE A 227 -11.35 -13.73 -1.18
CA PHE A 227 -11.47 -14.05 -2.60
C PHE A 227 -10.66 -13.07 -3.47
N ALA A 228 -10.78 -11.77 -3.23
CA ALA A 228 -10.07 -10.73 -3.98
C ALA A 228 -8.55 -10.87 -3.85
N ILE A 229 -8.06 -11.16 -2.63
CA ILE A 229 -6.65 -11.45 -2.35
C ILE A 229 -6.15 -12.63 -3.18
N VAL A 230 -6.84 -13.77 -3.11
CA VAL A 230 -6.43 -14.98 -3.85
C VAL A 230 -6.45 -14.72 -5.36
N ALA A 231 -7.46 -14.03 -5.87
CA ALA A 231 -7.57 -13.67 -7.28
C ALA A 231 -6.44 -12.74 -7.72
N TRP A 232 -6.10 -11.74 -6.91
CA TRP A 232 -5.00 -10.82 -7.17
C TRP A 232 -3.64 -11.53 -7.16
N SER A 233 -3.38 -12.36 -6.14
CA SER A 233 -2.14 -13.14 -6.05
C SER A 233 -1.97 -14.04 -7.27
N TRP A 234 -3.04 -14.68 -7.75
CA TRP A 234 -2.99 -15.48 -8.97
C TRP A 234 -2.74 -14.63 -10.23
N ALA A 235 -3.44 -13.50 -10.37
CA ALA A 235 -3.33 -12.63 -11.55
C ALA A 235 -1.96 -11.95 -11.65
N THR A 236 -1.31 -11.66 -10.52
CA THR A 236 -0.04 -10.91 -10.49
C THR A 236 1.20 -11.78 -10.45
N LYS A 237 1.09 -13.07 -10.08
CA LYS A 237 2.21 -14.00 -9.93
C LYS A 237 3.21 -13.95 -11.09
N GLY A 238 2.73 -14.16 -12.33
CA GLY A 238 3.61 -14.17 -13.50
C GLY A 238 4.26 -12.82 -13.82
N LYS A 239 3.67 -11.68 -13.41
CA LYS A 239 4.32 -10.36 -13.53
C LYS A 239 5.40 -10.21 -12.47
N LYS A 240 5.11 -10.56 -11.21
CA LYS A 240 6.06 -10.53 -10.09
C LYS A 240 7.31 -11.36 -10.40
N ASP A 241 7.13 -12.63 -10.80
CA ASP A 241 8.23 -13.54 -11.11
C ASP A 241 9.13 -13.00 -12.22
N ARG A 242 8.56 -12.37 -13.27
CA ARG A 242 9.34 -11.79 -14.37
C ARG A 242 10.16 -10.57 -13.94
N LEU A 243 9.59 -9.72 -13.08
CA LEU A 243 10.27 -8.55 -12.56
C LEU A 243 11.41 -8.95 -11.63
N GLU A 244 11.17 -9.91 -10.75
CA GLU A 244 12.18 -10.44 -9.82
C GLU A 244 13.39 -11.01 -10.59
N ASN A 245 13.15 -11.86 -11.59
CA ASN A 245 14.19 -12.36 -12.49
C ASN A 245 14.95 -11.25 -13.24
N SER A 246 14.28 -10.13 -13.56
CA SER A 246 14.92 -9.00 -14.24
C SER A 246 15.84 -8.22 -13.30
N VAL A 247 15.41 -8.03 -12.05
CA VAL A 247 16.21 -7.36 -11.02
C VAL A 247 17.45 -8.18 -10.70
N GLU A 248 17.31 -9.50 -10.51
CA GLU A 248 18.44 -10.41 -10.25
C GLU A 248 19.51 -10.33 -11.34
N ARG A 249 19.12 -10.34 -12.62
CA ARG A 249 20.04 -10.22 -13.76
C ARG A 249 20.75 -8.87 -13.88
N SER A 250 20.19 -7.81 -13.29
CA SER A 250 20.79 -6.48 -13.34
C SER A 250 21.88 -6.27 -12.27
N VAL A 251 21.90 -7.14 -11.25
CA VAL A 251 22.85 -7.09 -10.12
C VAL A 251 24.07 -8.01 -10.36
N THR A 252 23.93 -9.02 -11.24
CA THR A 252 25.01 -9.93 -11.69
C THR A 252 25.76 -9.39 -12.90
#